data_AF-Q9X2U8-F1
#
_entry.id   AF-Q9X2U8-F1
#
_cell.length_a   1.000
_cell.length_b   1.000
_cell.length_c   1.000
_cell.angle_alpha   90.00
_cell.angle_beta   90.00
_cell.angle_gamma   90.00
#
_symmetry.space_group_name_H-M   'P 1'
#
loop_
_entity.id
_entity.type
_entity.pdbx_description
1 polymer ?
#
loop_
_entity_poly.entity_id
_entity_poly.type
_entity_poly.pdbx_seq_one_letter_code
_entity_poly.pdbx_strand_id
1 'polypeptide(L)' 'CGNPCQLCAKECEIQAIHPDGRINANECHYCLDCQMTWHNENKCPPLINKRKKRGKAAVTDAQLIPVVQVNPAP' A
#
# COMPACT_ATOMS: atom_id res chain seq x y z
N CYS A 1 -1.75 11.32 1.42
CA CYS A 1 -1.25 12.26 0.38
C CYS A 1 -0.69 13.46 1.14
N GLY A 2 0.48 13.97 0.80
CA GLY A 2 1.16 15.00 1.59
C GLY A 2 2.44 14.51 2.24
N ASN A 3 2.81 14.97 3.43
CA ASN A 3 4.11 14.66 4.02
C ASN A 3 4.10 13.39 4.90
N PRO A 4 4.96 12.39 4.67
CA PRO A 4 6.00 12.30 3.62
C PRO A 4 5.50 11.75 2.26
N CYS A 5 4.30 11.20 2.18
CA CYS A 5 3.75 10.55 0.98
C CYS A 5 3.15 11.51 -0.07
N GLN A 6 3.97 11.98 -1.02
CA GLN A 6 3.60 12.96 -2.04
C GLN A 6 2.86 12.40 -3.28
N LEU A 7 2.55 11.10 -3.32
CA LEU A 7 2.08 10.42 -4.55
C LEU A 7 0.83 11.07 -5.17
N CYS A 8 -0.26 11.21 -4.42
CA CYS A 8 -1.50 11.77 -4.96
C CYS A 8 -1.34 13.23 -5.41
N ALA A 9 -0.49 14.01 -4.75
CA ALA A 9 -0.21 15.39 -5.13
C ALA A 9 0.54 15.47 -6.45
N LYS A 10 1.47 14.53 -6.70
CA LYS A 10 2.21 14.42 -7.97
C LYS A 10 1.37 13.88 -9.13
N GLU A 11 0.42 12.99 -8.84
CA GLU A 11 -0.43 12.37 -9.86
C GLU A 11 -1.67 13.22 -10.22
N CYS A 12 -2.02 14.21 -9.39
CA CYS A 12 -3.14 15.09 -9.69
C CYS A 12 -2.83 15.96 -10.91
N GLU A 13 -3.52 15.70 -12.02
CA GLU A 13 -3.30 16.37 -13.31
C GLU A 13 -3.43 17.91 -13.27
N ILE A 14 -4.32 18.42 -12.41
CA ILE A 14 -4.55 19.86 -12.21
C ILE A 14 -3.90 20.41 -10.94
N GLN A 15 -3.13 19.59 -10.22
CA GLN A 15 -2.40 19.96 -9.00
C GLN A 15 -3.26 20.57 -7.87
N ALA A 16 -4.55 20.22 -7.79
CA ALA A 16 -5.46 20.69 -6.73
C ALA A 16 -5.13 20.14 -5.32
N ILE A 17 -4.06 19.35 -5.17
CA ILE A 17 -3.64 18.78 -3.89
C ILE A 17 -2.31 19.40 -3.48
N HIS A 18 -2.30 20.12 -2.36
CA HIS A 18 -1.10 20.74 -1.81
C HIS A 18 -0.07 19.71 -1.33
N PRO A 19 1.22 20.09 -1.20
CA PRO A 19 2.27 19.20 -0.69
C PRO A 19 2.06 18.71 0.75
N ASP A 20 1.18 19.33 1.52
CA ASP A 20 0.79 18.85 2.85
C ASP A 20 -0.40 17.87 2.82
N GLY A 21 -1.03 17.69 1.65
CA GLY A 21 -2.13 16.77 1.42
C GLY A 21 -3.51 17.41 1.38
N ARG A 22 -3.63 18.73 1.60
CA ARG A 22 -4.92 19.43 1.51
C ARG A 22 -5.41 19.50 0.08
N ILE A 23 -6.71 19.28 -0.12
CA ILE A 23 -7.36 19.39 -1.43
C ILE A 23 -8.04 20.75 -1.52
N ASN A 24 -7.75 21.51 -2.57
CA ASN A 24 -8.46 22.74 -2.91
C ASN A 24 -9.71 22.38 -3.73
N ALA A 25 -10.89 22.46 -3.10
CA ALA A 25 -12.16 22.11 -3.73
C ALA A 25 -12.57 23.06 -4.86
N ASN A 26 -12.01 24.28 -4.91
CA ASN A 26 -12.29 25.23 -5.99
C ASN A 26 -11.53 24.89 -7.28
N GLU A 27 -10.38 24.21 -7.16
CA GLU A 27 -9.58 23.76 -8.31
C GLU A 27 -9.93 22.31 -8.67
N CYS A 28 -10.29 21.47 -7.70
CA CYS A 28 -10.64 20.07 -7.89
C CYS A 28 -11.80 19.87 -8.87
N HIS A 29 -11.57 19.15 -9.97
CA HIS A 29 -12.60 18.80 -10.95
C HIS A 29 -13.20 17.39 -10.74
N TYR A 30 -12.82 16.69 -9.66
CA TYR A 30 -13.39 15.41 -9.24
C TYR A 30 -13.16 14.19 -10.18
N CYS A 31 -11.97 14.03 -10.80
CA CYS A 31 -11.63 12.78 -11.54
C CYS A 31 -11.58 11.49 -10.72
N LEU A 32 -11.52 11.59 -9.37
CA LEU A 32 -11.42 10.45 -8.45
C LEU A 32 -10.09 9.64 -8.51
N ASP A 33 -9.10 10.03 -9.31
CA ASP A 33 -7.82 9.32 -9.41
C ASP A 33 -7.06 9.22 -8.09
N CYS A 34 -7.11 10.29 -7.28
CA CYS A 34 -6.50 10.29 -5.96
C CYS A 34 -7.19 9.31 -5.01
N GLN A 35 -8.51 9.10 -5.15
CA GLN A 35 -9.26 8.12 -4.36
C GLN A 35 -8.92 6.69 -4.79
N MET A 36 -8.88 6.42 -6.10
CA MET A 36 -8.47 5.13 -6.64
C MET A 36 -7.05 4.76 -6.20
N THR A 37 -6.13 5.72 -6.25
CA THR A 37 -4.75 5.54 -5.78
C THR A 37 -4.69 5.30 -4.28
N TRP A 38 -5.46 6.05 -3.48
CA TRP A 38 -5.46 5.92 -2.02
C TRP A 38 -5.94 4.55 -1.55
N HIS A 39 -6.96 3.97 -2.21
CA HIS A 39 -7.51 2.65 -1.87
C HIS A 39 -6.70 1.47 -2.45
N ASN A 40 -5.75 1.72 -3.34
CA ASN A 40 -4.97 0.67 -3.97
C ASN A 40 -3.80 0.20 -3.09
N GLU A 41 -3.90 -1.01 -2.52
CA GLU A 41 -2.88 -1.61 -1.65
C GLU A 41 -1.52 -1.86 -2.32
N ASN A 42 -1.46 -1.78 -3.66
CA ASN A 42 -0.25 -1.95 -4.46
C ASN A 42 0.31 -0.63 -5.00
N LYS A 43 -0.40 0.49 -4.83
CA LYS A 43 0.01 1.81 -5.32
C LYS A 43 0.28 2.80 -4.18
N CYS A 44 -0.57 2.80 -3.15
CA CYS A 44 -0.47 3.71 -2.01
C CYS A 44 0.71 3.31 -1.08
N PRO A 45 1.78 4.11 -0.96
CA PRO A 45 2.95 3.77 -0.14
C PRO A 45 2.65 3.35 1.31
N PRO A 46 1.77 4.02 2.07
CA PRO A 46 1.43 3.57 3.42
C PRO A 46 0.71 2.21 3.43
N LEU A 47 -0.13 1.92 2.43
CA LEU A 47 -0.81 0.63 2.33
C LEU A 47 0.15 -0.49 1.91
N ILE A 48 1.07 -0.23 0.99
CA ILE A 48 2.13 -1.16 0.61
C ILE A 48 2.97 -1.51 1.86
N ASN A 49 3.35 -0.51 2.66
CA ASN A 49 4.11 -0.72 3.88
C ASN A 49 3.30 -1.53 4.91
N LYS A 50 2.01 -1.24 5.06
CA LYS A 50 1.11 -2.04 5.92
C LYS A 50 1.02 -3.48 5.44
N ARG A 51 0.83 -3.72 4.14
CA ARG A 51 0.79 -5.05 3.52
C ARG A 51 2.10 -5.82 3.73
N LYS A 52 3.25 -5.19 3.49
CA LYS A 52 4.58 -5.77 3.73
C LYS A 52 4.78 -6.16 5.20
N LYS A 53 4.36 -5.31 6.14
CA LYS A 53 4.41 -5.63 7.57
C LYS A 53 3.53 -6.83 7.95
N ARG A 54 2.29 -6.91 7.42
CA ARG A 54 1.41 -8.08 7.59
C ARG A 54 2.06 -9.36 7.07
N GLY A 55 2.64 -9.33 5.87
CA GLY A 55 3.30 -10.50 5.27
C GLY A 55 4.55 -10.96 6.03
N LYS A 56 5.32 -10.04 6.62
CA LYS A 56 6.49 -10.37 7.46
C LYS A 56 6.11 -10.96 8.82
N ALA A 57 4.95 -10.60 9.37
CA ALA A 57 4.45 -11.16 10.62
C ALA A 57 3.77 -12.54 10.45
N ALA A 58 3.55 -12.99 9.21
CA ALA A 58 2.69 -14.13 8.90
C ALA A 58 3.41 -15.49 8.75
N VAL A 59 4.71 -15.56 9.02
CA VAL A 59 5.44 -16.84 9.07
C VAL A 59 6.23 -16.88 10.37
N THR A 60 5.58 -17.40 11.42
CA THR A 60 6.30 -17.93 12.57
C THR A 60 6.56 -19.41 12.33
N ASP A 61 7.66 -19.93 12.86
CA ASP A 61 8.02 -21.37 12.79
C ASP A 61 6.87 -22.30 13.16
N ALA A 62 5.94 -21.85 14.01
CA ALA A 62 4.76 -22.59 14.42
C ALA A 62 3.73 -22.84 13.29
N GLN A 63 3.77 -22.10 12.17
CA GLN A 63 2.88 -22.33 11.01
C GLN A 63 3.53 -23.15 9.88
N LEU A 64 4.80 -23.52 9.99
CA LEU A 64 5.48 -24.34 8.99
C LEU A 64 5.20 -25.83 9.29
N ILE A 65 4.70 -26.55 8.29
CA ILE A 65 4.53 -28.01 8.40
C ILE A 65 5.93 -28.64 8.44
N PRO A 66 6.28 -29.42 9.48
CA PRO A 66 7.60 -30.02 9.58
C PRO A 66 7.80 -31.06 8.47
N VAL A 67 8.96 -30.99 7.82
CA VAL A 67 9.37 -32.01 6.83
C VAL A 67 9.73 -33.28 7.58
N VAL A 68 8.82 -34.27 7.58
CA VAL A 68 9.11 -35.62 8.06
C VAL A 68 9.70 -36.43 6.91
N GLN A 69 10.97 -36.81 7.02
CA GLN A 69 11.62 -37.72 6.09
C GLN A 69 11.08 -39.14 6.35
N VAL A 70 10.28 -39.67 5.43
CA VAL A 70 9.91 -41.09 5.41
C VAL A 70 11.03 -41.87 4.73
N ASN A 71 11.89 -42.50 5.53
CA ASN A 71 12.88 -43.44 5.03
C ASN A 71 12.15 -44.71 4.56
N PRO A 72 12.24 -45.10 3.28
CA PRO A 72 11.72 -46.39 2.85
C PRO A 72 12.55 -47.52 3.51
N ALA A 73 11.85 -48.48 4.10
CA ALA A 73 12.43 -49.70 4.67
C ALA A 73 13.07 -50.57 3.55
N PRO A 74 14.09 -51.39 3.87
CA PRO A 74 14.85 -52.16 2.90
C PRO A 74 14.05 -53.24 2.16
#